data_AF-A0A316UPI4-F1
#
_entry.id   AF-A0A316UPI4-F1
#
_cell.length_a   1.000
_cell.length_b   1.000
_cell.length_c   1.000
_cell.angle_alpha   90.00
_cell.angle_beta   90.00
_cell.angle_gamma   90.00
#
_symmetry.space_group_name_H-M   'P 1'
#
loop_
_entity.id
_entity.type
_entity.pdbx_description
1 polymer ?
#
loop_
_entity_poly.entity_id
_entity_poly.type
_entity_poly.pdbx_seq_one_letter_code
_entity_poly.pdbx_strand_id
1 'polypeptide(L)'
;CTRNYIVQAGDTCDKIGQRHLVSTYQVLAFNLPEAGPTCETLEIGHELCLGRYGNDCQVVHRCTPADTCSSIAAQYKIPLSLLQDNNPSMNCGQIYDGLVLCVAPGVMRP
;
A
#
# COMPACT_ATOMS: atom_id res chain seq x y z
N CYS A 1 8.90 -14.09 -3.26
CA CYS A 1 8.84 -12.66 -2.88
C CYS A 1 10.19 -12.01 -3.21
N THR A 2 10.25 -10.71 -3.51
CA THR A 2 11.51 -9.96 -3.74
C THR A 2 11.97 -9.16 -2.52
N ARG A 3 11.04 -8.77 -1.63
CA ARG A 3 11.33 -8.08 -0.37
C ARG A 3 10.50 -8.69 0.74
N ASN A 4 11.16 -9.20 1.78
CA ASN A 4 10.49 -9.81 2.93
C ASN A 4 10.57 -8.90 4.16
N TYR A 5 9.62 -9.06 5.08
CA TYR A 5 9.61 -8.37 6.36
C TYR A 5 9.04 -9.26 7.46
N ILE A 6 9.64 -9.23 8.65
CA ILE A 6 9.14 -9.97 9.82
C ILE A 6 8.29 -9.03 10.67
N VAL A 7 7.03 -9.39 10.91
CA VAL A 7 6.09 -8.60 11.72
C VAL A 7 6.63 -8.38 13.13
N GLN A 8 6.58 -7.13 13.57
CA GLN A 8 6.97 -6.67 14.90
C GLN A 8 5.74 -6.27 15.72
N ALA A 9 5.92 -6.20 17.05
CA ALA A 9 4.85 -5.78 17.94
C ALA A 9 4.36 -4.35 17.61
N GLY A 10 3.05 -4.20 17.42
CA GLY A 10 2.41 -2.92 17.14
C GLY A 10 2.42 -2.50 15.66
N ASP A 11 2.85 -3.38 14.76
CA ASP A 11 2.75 -3.18 13.32
C ASP A 11 1.29 -3.19 12.83
N THR A 12 1.08 -2.44 11.76
CA THR A 12 -0.13 -2.44 10.93
C THR A 12 0.32 -2.36 9.47
N CYS A 13 -0.53 -2.72 8.50
CA CYS A 13 -0.17 -2.56 7.08
C CYS A 13 0.24 -1.13 6.74
N ASP A 14 -0.45 -0.14 7.30
CA ASP A 14 -0.11 1.27 7.09
C ASP A 14 1.28 1.61 7.63
N LYS A 15 1.62 1.18 8.85
CA LYS A 15 2.95 1.43 9.44
C LYS A 15 4.05 0.73 8.66
N ILE A 16 3.82 -0.53 8.26
CA ILE A 16 4.74 -1.30 7.42
C ILE A 16 4.92 -0.59 6.07
N GLY A 17 3.83 -0.18 5.44
CA GLY A 17 3.83 0.55 4.17
C GLY A 17 4.64 1.83 4.25
N GLN A 18 4.42 2.62 5.30
CA GLN A 18 5.15 3.87 5.55
C GLN A 18 6.65 3.62 5.74
N ARG A 19 7.01 2.60 6.52
CA ARG A 19 8.41 2.31 6.86
C ARG A 19 9.19 1.68 5.72
N HIS A 20 8.53 0.87 4.88
CA HIS A 20 9.18 0.06 3.87
C HIS A 20 8.91 0.50 2.43
N LEU A 21 8.22 1.63 2.23
CA LEU A 21 7.91 2.19 0.91
C LEU A 21 7.16 1.17 0.03
N VAL A 22 6.05 0.67 0.56
CA VAL A 22 5.11 -0.23 -0.14
C VAL A 22 3.70 0.26 0.14
N SER A 23 2.78 0.15 -0.83
CA SER A 23 1.41 0.61 -0.60
C SER A 23 0.70 -0.29 0.41
N THR A 24 -0.21 0.29 1.20
CA THR A 24 -1.04 -0.45 2.16
C THR A 24 -1.75 -1.61 1.46
N TYR A 25 -2.25 -1.36 0.24
CA TYR A 25 -2.89 -2.38 -0.58
C TYR A 25 -1.94 -3.53 -0.94
N GLN A 26 -0.68 -3.26 -1.30
CA GLN A 26 0.26 -4.33 -1.63
C GLN A 26 0.66 -5.16 -0.41
N VAL A 27 0.82 -4.55 0.76
CA VAL A 27 1.05 -5.30 2.01
C VAL A 27 -0.13 -6.25 2.28
N LEU A 28 -1.36 -5.75 2.15
CA LEU A 28 -2.57 -6.55 2.31
C LEU A 28 -2.66 -7.68 1.26
N ALA A 29 -2.58 -7.33 -0.02
CA ALA A 29 -2.85 -8.24 -1.13
C ALA A 29 -1.82 -9.36 -1.27
N PHE A 30 -0.55 -9.08 -0.98
CA PHE A 30 0.48 -10.12 -1.03
C PHE A 30 0.42 -11.10 0.14
N ASN A 31 -0.26 -10.75 1.23
CA ASN A 31 -0.27 -11.47 2.50
C ASN A 31 -1.69 -11.67 3.04
N LEU A 32 -2.68 -11.87 2.15
CA LEU A 32 -4.08 -12.06 2.56
C LEU A 32 -4.28 -13.14 3.63
N PRO A 33 -3.59 -14.31 3.58
CA PRO A 33 -3.73 -15.32 4.62
C PRO A 33 -3.28 -14.83 6.01
N GLU A 34 -2.22 -14.03 6.07
CA GLU A 34 -1.61 -13.55 7.32
C GLU A 34 -2.22 -12.22 7.81
N ALA A 35 -2.55 -11.31 6.91
CA ALA A 35 -3.09 -9.98 7.22
C ALA A 35 -4.62 -9.96 7.35
N GLY A 36 -5.32 -10.95 6.78
CA GLY A 36 -6.77 -10.94 6.69
C GLY A 36 -7.27 -9.85 5.73
N PRO A 37 -8.60 -9.68 5.55
CA PRO A 37 -9.15 -8.74 4.58
C PRO A 37 -9.01 -7.26 5.00
N THR A 38 -8.75 -6.99 6.28
CA THR A 38 -8.69 -5.64 6.87
C THR A 38 -7.29 -5.26 7.36
N CYS A 39 -6.29 -6.15 7.22
CA CYS A 39 -4.96 -5.99 7.82
C CYS A 39 -4.96 -5.88 9.36
N GLU A 40 -5.79 -6.68 10.01
CA GLU A 40 -5.94 -6.69 11.47
C GLU A 40 -5.40 -7.97 12.12
N THR A 41 -4.97 -8.96 11.33
CA THR A 41 -4.56 -10.27 11.83
C THR A 41 -3.05 -10.51 11.81
N LEU A 42 -2.23 -9.46 11.66
CA LEU A 42 -0.77 -9.59 11.60
C LEU A 42 -0.20 -10.21 12.89
N GLU A 43 0.31 -11.43 12.80
CA GLU A 43 0.95 -12.12 13.92
C GLU A 43 2.45 -11.80 14.00
N ILE A 44 2.93 -11.50 15.21
CA ILE A 44 4.33 -11.19 15.46
C ILE A 44 5.22 -12.38 15.08
N GLY A 45 6.30 -12.12 14.33
CA GLY A 45 7.24 -13.14 13.88
C GLY A 45 6.88 -13.80 12.55
N HIS A 46 5.69 -13.54 11.98
CA HIS A 46 5.38 -13.98 10.63
C HIS A 46 6.16 -13.19 9.57
N GLU A 47 6.57 -13.88 8.51
CA GLU A 47 7.20 -13.27 7.34
C GLU A 47 6.12 -12.80 6.36
N LEU A 48 6.15 -11.51 6.04
CA LEU A 48 5.33 -10.90 5.01
C LEU A 48 6.15 -10.67 3.74
N CYS A 49 5.47 -10.80 2.61
CA CYS A 49 5.95 -10.36 1.32
C CYS A 49 5.57 -8.90 1.05
N LEU A 50 6.57 -8.04 0.87
CA LEU A 50 6.39 -6.62 0.58
C LEU A 50 6.57 -6.27 -0.91
N GLY A 51 6.85 -7.25 -1.77
CA GLY A 51 7.08 -7.00 -3.18
C GLY A 51 7.25 -8.30 -3.99
N ARG A 52 6.79 -8.29 -5.24
CA ARG A 52 7.01 -9.38 -6.20
C ARG A 52 7.63 -8.83 -7.47
N TYR A 53 8.38 -9.66 -8.19
CA TYR A 53 8.99 -9.25 -9.45
C TYR A 53 7.92 -8.73 -10.43
N GLY A 54 8.14 -7.55 -10.99
CA GLY A 54 7.19 -6.88 -11.90
C GLY A 54 6.03 -6.15 -11.22
N ASN A 55 5.75 -6.42 -9.94
CA ASN A 55 4.58 -5.90 -9.23
C ASN A 55 4.95 -5.09 -7.98
N ASP A 56 6.23 -4.82 -7.73
CA ASP A 56 6.69 -4.12 -6.52
C ASP A 56 6.62 -2.59 -6.68
N CYS A 57 5.63 -1.94 -6.08
CA CYS A 57 5.45 -0.50 -6.21
C CYS A 57 6.38 0.26 -5.28
N GLN A 58 7.51 0.71 -5.84
CA GLN A 58 8.53 1.47 -5.11
C GLN A 58 8.27 2.99 -5.07
N VAL A 59 7.32 3.48 -5.88
CA VAL A 59 6.91 4.90 -5.90
C VAL A 59 5.59 5.03 -5.18
N VAL A 60 5.65 5.47 -3.92
CA VAL A 60 4.48 5.56 -3.04
C VAL A 60 4.25 6.98 -2.54
N HIS A 61 3.01 7.27 -2.17
CA HIS A 61 2.59 8.50 -1.52
C HIS A 61 1.99 8.18 -0.14
N ARG A 62 2.49 8.83 0.91
CA ARG A 62 1.92 8.79 2.26
C ARG A 62 0.85 9.86 2.36
N CYS A 63 -0.40 9.44 2.43
CA CYS A 63 -1.53 10.35 2.53
C CYS A 63 -1.56 11.07 3.88
N THR A 64 -2.10 12.27 3.82
CA THR A 64 -2.49 13.12 4.93
C THR A 64 -3.98 13.43 4.83
N PRO A 65 -4.63 13.95 5.89
CA PRO A 65 -6.03 14.33 5.84
C PRO A 65 -6.37 15.48 4.86
N ALA A 66 -5.35 16.19 4.35
CA ALA A 66 -5.53 17.24 3.36
C ALA A 66 -5.55 16.69 1.91
N ASP A 67 -5.16 15.43 1.72
CA ASP A 67 -5.08 14.84 0.39
C ASP A 67 -6.44 14.46 -0.16
N THR A 68 -6.55 14.58 -1.48
CA THR A 68 -7.66 14.08 -2.27
C THR A 68 -7.11 13.19 -3.38
N CYS A 69 -7.91 12.27 -3.88
CA CYS A 69 -7.53 11.47 -5.04
C CYS A 69 -7.08 12.33 -6.23
N SER A 70 -7.73 13.47 -6.47
CA SER A 70 -7.37 14.39 -7.55
C SER A 70 -6.08 15.14 -7.30
N SER A 71 -5.80 15.59 -6.06
CA SER A 71 -4.54 16.26 -5.72
C SER A 71 -3.36 15.31 -5.87
N ILE A 72 -3.49 14.07 -5.40
CA ILE A 72 -2.45 13.03 -5.55
C ILE A 72 -2.23 12.71 -7.02
N ALA A 73 -3.29 12.40 -7.78
CA ALA A 73 -3.19 12.08 -9.19
C ALA A 73 -2.51 13.22 -9.99
N ALA A 74 -2.87 14.48 -9.71
CA ALA A 74 -2.26 15.64 -10.33
C ALA A 74 -0.78 15.81 -9.94
N GLN A 75 -0.44 15.62 -8.66
CA GLN A 75 0.93 15.72 -8.15
C GLN A 75 1.87 14.74 -8.87
N TYR A 76 1.44 13.49 -9.05
CA TYR A 76 2.25 12.45 -9.69
C TYR A 76 2.04 12.35 -11.21
N LYS A 77 1.18 13.20 -11.78
CA LYS A 77 0.85 13.24 -13.21
C LYS A 77 0.36 11.89 -13.75
N ILE A 78 -0.45 11.20 -12.96
CA ILE A 78 -1.08 9.92 -13.31
C ILE A 78 -2.60 10.10 -13.43
N PRO A 79 -3.29 9.33 -14.29
CA PRO A 79 -4.74 9.36 -14.31
C PRO A 79 -5.30 8.73 -13.02
N LEU A 80 -6.47 9.22 -12.57
CA LEU A 80 -7.14 8.66 -11.39
C LEU A 80 -7.43 7.16 -11.54
N SER A 81 -7.74 6.71 -12.75
CA SER A 81 -7.93 5.28 -13.04
C SER A 81 -6.69 4.46 -12.74
N LEU A 82 -5.49 4.95 -13.07
CA LEU A 82 -4.24 4.25 -12.76
C LEU A 82 -3.96 4.24 -11.26
N LEU A 83 -4.26 5.34 -10.56
CA LEU A 83 -4.16 5.39 -9.10
C LEU A 83 -5.08 4.35 -8.44
N GLN A 84 -6.32 4.21 -8.93
CA GLN A 84 -7.26 3.19 -8.46
C GLN A 84 -6.83 1.77 -8.86
N ASP A 85 -6.32 1.59 -10.07
CA ASP A 85 -5.84 0.29 -10.57
C ASP A 85 -4.69 -0.27 -9.72
N ASN A 86 -3.83 0.62 -9.22
CA ASN A 86 -2.72 0.28 -8.34
C ASN A 86 -3.13 0.16 -6.86
N ASN A 87 -4.30 0.71 -6.49
CA ASN A 87 -4.82 0.67 -5.13
C ASN A 87 -6.33 0.32 -5.12
N PRO A 88 -6.75 -0.89 -5.52
CA PRO A 88 -8.15 -1.26 -5.67
C PRO A 88 -9.00 -1.18 -4.40
N SER A 89 -8.38 -1.22 -3.21
CA SER A 89 -9.07 -1.04 -1.93
C SER A 89 -9.21 0.42 -1.50
N MET A 90 -8.66 1.37 -2.26
CA MET A 90 -8.70 2.80 -1.94
C MET A 90 -10.11 3.36 -2.16
N ASN A 91 -10.58 4.17 -1.21
CA ASN A 91 -11.80 4.96 -1.33
C ASN A 91 -11.46 6.45 -1.25
N CYS A 92 -11.80 7.22 -2.29
CA CYS A 92 -11.54 8.66 -2.34
C CYS A 92 -12.28 9.48 -1.28
N GLY A 93 -13.35 8.94 -0.69
CA GLY A 93 -14.04 9.54 0.45
C GLY A 93 -13.43 9.18 1.82
N GLN A 94 -12.41 8.33 1.85
CA GLN A 94 -11.78 7.82 3.08
C GLN A 94 -10.25 7.86 2.96
N ILE A 95 -9.71 9.04 2.66
CA ILE A 95 -8.27 9.30 2.77
C ILE A 95 -7.98 9.72 4.22
N TYR A 96 -7.00 9.08 4.84
CA TYR A 96 -6.64 9.29 6.24
C TYR A 96 -5.11 9.33 6.42
N ASP A 97 -4.64 9.87 7.55
CA ASP A 97 -3.20 9.95 7.83
C ASP A 97 -2.59 8.55 7.93
N GLY A 98 -1.50 8.33 7.20
CA GLY A 98 -0.75 7.09 7.24
C GLY A 98 -1.17 6.03 6.22
N LEU A 99 -2.27 6.24 5.49
CA LEU A 99 -2.57 5.44 4.28
C LEU A 99 -1.44 5.63 3.27
N VAL A 100 -0.95 4.53 2.68
CA VAL A 100 0.10 4.57 1.66
C VAL A 100 -0.42 4.07 0.32
N LEU A 101 -0.33 4.91 -0.70
CA LEU A 101 -0.82 4.60 -2.04
C LEU A 101 0.34 4.41 -3.02
N CYS A 102 0.20 3.42 -3.89
CA CYS A 102 1.08 3.24 -5.04
C CYS A 102 0.75 4.29 -6.11
N VAL A 103 1.74 5.12 -6.45
CA VAL A 103 1.61 6.24 -7.40
C VAL A 103 2.57 6.10 -8.58
N ALA A 104 3.03 4.87 -8.85
CA ALA A 104 3.86 4.57 -9.99
C ALA A 104 3.14 4.93 -11.32
N PRO A 105 3.88 5.40 -12.34
CA PRO A 105 3.32 5.78 -13.64
C PRO A 105 2.89 4.58 -14.51
N GLY A 106 3.03 3.35 -14.00
CA GLY A 106 2.60 2.11 -14.64
C GLY A 106 1.78 1.24 -13.69
N VAL A 107 1.16 0.19 -14.24
CA VAL A 107 0.35 -0.75 -13.47
C VAL A 107 1.26 -1.66 -12.65
N MET A 108 1.10 -1.64 -11.31
CA MET A 108 1.87 -2.40 -10.33
C MET A 108 0.92 -3.28 -9.50
N ARG A 109 0.04 -4.02 -10.18
CA ARG A 109 -0.96 -4.89 -9.54
C ARG A 109 -0.32 -6.17 -8.99
N PRO A 110 -0.71 -6.66 -7.80
CA PRO A 110 -0.24 -7.91 -7.23
C PRO A 110 -0.37 -9.14 -8.12
#